data_AF-A0A960EHD7-F1
#
_entry.id   AF-A0A960EHD7-F1
#
_cell.length_a   1.000
_cell.length_b   1.000
_cell.length_c   1.000
_cell.angle_alpha   90.00
_cell.angle_beta   90.00
_cell.angle_gamma   90.00
#
_symmetry.space_group_name_H-M   'P 1'
#
loop_
_entity.id
_entity.type
_entity.pdbx_description
1 polymer ?
#
loop_
_entity_poly.entity_id
_entity_poly.type
_entity_poly.pdbx_seq_one_letter_code
_entity_poly.pdbx_strand_id
1 'polypeptide(L)'
;DATGVWVAGQHHELDCLIFASGFEFATDFTHRCGYETTGRDGRTLADHWADGMRTFHGLQVHGFPNLFISGISQNASLISNVTSNLTDAADTIAAVVGHAHARGDATVEPTAEAEQAWVDRIATGGARGPFANPDCTPGYYNNEGRPEDLRARMGGGDPGGPLAYFAHIEAWRTSGDFEGVAFT
;
A
#
# COMPACT_ATOMS: atom_id res chain seq x y z
N ASP A 1 2.29 37.58 -9.28
CA ASP A 1 2.63 38.57 -8.22
C ASP A 1 1.41 38.69 -7.30
N ALA A 2 1.31 39.75 -6.49
CA ALA A 2 0.15 39.94 -5.61
C ALA A 2 -1.19 40.15 -6.36
N THR A 3 -1.15 40.43 -7.67
CA THR A 3 -2.33 40.75 -8.49
C THR A 3 -2.72 39.65 -9.46
N GLY A 4 -1.95 38.55 -9.55
CA GLY A 4 -2.24 37.49 -10.51
C GLY A 4 -1.09 36.54 -10.80
N VAL A 5 -1.18 35.84 -11.93
CA VAL A 5 -0.20 34.81 -12.37
C VAL A 5 0.49 35.22 -13.66
N TRP A 6 1.71 34.71 -13.87
CA TRP A 6 2.48 34.94 -15.09
C TRP A 6 2.60 33.64 -15.87
N VAL A 7 2.27 33.68 -17.16
CA VAL A 7 2.42 32.55 -18.09
C VAL A 7 3.16 33.04 -19.33
N ALA A 8 4.31 32.43 -19.63
CA ALA A 8 5.13 32.77 -20.80
C ALA A 8 5.40 34.29 -20.98
N GLY A 9 5.58 35.03 -19.88
CA GLY A 9 5.85 36.47 -19.90
C GLY A 9 4.61 37.37 -20.00
N GLN A 10 3.41 36.81 -20.04
CA GLN A 10 2.14 37.54 -19.96
C GLN A 10 1.58 37.48 -18.53
N HIS A 11 1.14 38.62 -18.02
CA HIS A 11 0.44 38.70 -16.74
C HIS A 11 -1.06 38.49 -16.93
N HIS A 12 -1.64 37.66 -16.07
CA HIS A 12 -3.07 37.42 -15.98
C HIS A 12 -3.53 37.89 -14.59
N GLU A 13 -4.21 39.03 -14.55
CA GLU A 13 -4.81 39.58 -13.32
C GLU A 13 -5.93 38.68 -12.82
N LEU A 14 -6.00 38.47 -11.51
CA LEU A 14 -6.96 37.57 -10.87
C LEU A 14 -7.53 38.19 -9.60
N ASP A 15 -8.84 38.07 -9.43
CA ASP A 15 -9.50 38.34 -8.14
C ASP A 15 -9.44 37.14 -7.19
N CYS A 16 -9.29 35.93 -7.74
CA CYS A 16 -9.28 34.67 -6.99
C CYS A 16 -8.42 33.61 -7.70
N LEU A 17 -7.67 32.83 -6.92
CA LEU A 17 -6.90 31.68 -7.39
C LEU A 17 -7.36 30.42 -6.67
N ILE A 18 -7.77 29.42 -7.45
CA ILE A 18 -8.21 28.11 -6.94
C ILE A 18 -7.12 27.08 -7.21
N PHE A 19 -6.61 26.44 -6.16
CA PHE A 19 -5.67 25.33 -6.27
C PHE A 19 -6.42 24.01 -6.43
N ALA A 20 -6.52 23.54 -7.67
CA ALA A 20 -7.06 22.23 -8.02
C ALA A 20 -5.95 21.28 -8.54
N SER A 21 -4.78 21.31 -7.89
CA SER A 21 -3.55 20.63 -8.32
C SER A 21 -3.45 19.16 -7.89
N GLY A 22 -4.46 18.62 -7.22
CA GLY A 22 -4.48 17.24 -6.74
C GLY A 22 -3.77 17.04 -5.40
N PHE A 23 -3.26 15.82 -5.18
CA PHE A 23 -2.66 15.36 -3.92
C PHE A 23 -1.31 14.67 -4.18
N GLU A 24 -0.49 14.59 -3.15
CA GLU A 24 0.69 13.73 -3.15
C GLU A 24 0.28 12.25 -3.16
N PHE A 25 0.97 11.43 -3.96
CA PHE A 25 0.58 10.02 -4.16
C PHE A 25 1.67 9.02 -3.70
N ALA A 26 2.94 9.29 -4.01
CA ALA A 26 4.06 8.39 -3.75
C ALA A 26 5.02 8.93 -2.68
N THR A 27 4.48 9.39 -1.55
CA THR A 27 5.26 9.92 -0.42
C THR A 27 5.63 8.84 0.60
N ASP A 28 6.65 9.14 1.40
CA ASP A 28 7.07 8.28 2.51
C ASP A 28 5.91 7.98 3.46
N PHE A 29 5.89 6.79 4.05
CA PHE A 29 4.84 6.38 4.98
C PHE A 29 4.69 7.36 6.16
N THR A 30 5.81 7.75 6.77
CA THR A 30 5.82 8.67 7.91
C THR A 30 5.30 10.07 7.55
N HIS A 31 5.57 10.54 6.33
CA HIS A 31 5.01 11.80 5.84
C HIS A 31 3.48 11.70 5.68
N ARG A 32 2.98 10.58 5.13
CA ARG A 32 1.53 10.36 4.94
C ARG A 32 0.77 10.18 6.25
N CYS A 33 1.35 9.47 7.21
CA CYS A 33 0.71 9.13 8.47
C CYS A 33 0.94 10.18 9.57
N GLY A 34 2.00 10.98 9.48
CA GLY A 34 2.35 12.00 10.47
C GLY A 34 2.97 11.44 11.76
N TYR A 35 3.31 10.14 11.79
CA TYR A 35 3.96 9.46 12.91
C TYR A 35 4.92 8.38 12.40
N GLU A 36 5.79 7.92 13.30
CA GLU A 36 6.66 6.76 13.08
C GLU A 36 6.13 5.56 13.86
N THR A 37 6.22 4.38 13.26
CA THR A 37 5.85 3.12 13.89
C THR A 37 7.12 2.36 14.25
N THR A 38 7.24 1.94 15.51
CA THR A 38 8.39 1.14 15.98
C THR A 38 7.95 -0.28 16.30
N GLY A 39 8.63 -1.25 15.70
CA GLY A 39 8.40 -2.68 15.90
C GLY A 39 9.35 -3.29 16.93
N ARG A 40 9.62 -4.58 16.78
CA ARG A 40 10.57 -5.33 17.61
C ARG A 40 11.97 -4.71 17.54
N ASP A 41 12.70 -4.83 18.65
CA ASP A 41 14.09 -4.37 18.79
C ASP A 41 14.33 -2.88 18.47
N GLY A 42 13.27 -2.06 18.50
CA GLY A 42 13.36 -0.63 18.22
C GLY A 42 13.46 -0.29 16.74
N ARG A 43 13.29 -1.26 15.82
CA ARG A 43 13.33 -1.01 14.38
C ARG A 43 12.11 -0.20 13.94
N THR A 44 12.32 0.87 13.19
CA THR A 44 11.21 1.67 12.65
C THR A 44 10.65 1.05 11.37
N LEU A 45 9.38 1.36 11.07
CA LEU A 45 8.74 0.92 9.84
C LEU A 45 9.36 1.62 8.62
N ALA A 46 9.78 2.88 8.77
CA ALA A 46 10.57 3.58 7.76
C ALA A 46 11.87 2.83 7.41
N ASP A 47 12.64 2.40 8.41
CA ASP A 47 13.87 1.61 8.19
C ASP A 47 13.57 0.24 7.59
N HIS A 48 12.44 -0.37 7.97
CA HIS A 48 12.02 -1.65 7.41
C HIS A 48 11.62 -1.55 5.93
N TRP A 49 11.06 -0.40 5.50
CA TRP A 49 10.64 -0.14 4.12
C TRP A 49 11.60 0.73 3.31
N ALA A 50 12.84 0.93 3.77
CA ALA A 50 13.83 1.80 3.11
C ALA A 50 14.07 1.41 1.64
N ASP A 51 14.10 0.10 1.34
CA ASP A 51 14.31 -0.45 0.00
C ASP A 51 13.00 -0.75 -0.77
N GLY A 52 11.86 -0.34 -0.21
CA GLY A 52 10.53 -0.64 -0.72
C GLY A 52 9.63 -1.26 0.34
N MET A 53 8.32 -1.09 0.16
CA MET A 53 7.33 -1.68 1.06
C MET A 53 7.46 -3.20 1.09
N ARG A 54 7.25 -3.79 2.26
CA ARG A 54 7.27 -5.23 2.50
C ARG A 54 6.13 -5.57 3.45
N THR A 55 5.27 -6.47 3.04
CA THR A 55 4.08 -6.85 3.82
C THR A 55 3.75 -8.31 3.57
N PHE A 56 2.91 -8.87 4.43
CA PHE A 56 2.13 -10.05 4.14
C PHE A 56 0.72 -9.63 3.73
N HIS A 57 0.30 -10.03 2.51
CA HIS A 57 -1.01 -9.72 1.91
C HIS A 57 -1.35 -8.22 1.78
N GLY A 58 -0.38 -7.30 1.93
CA GLY A 58 -0.66 -5.86 2.00
C GLY A 58 -1.22 -5.39 3.35
N LEU A 59 -1.36 -6.28 4.33
CA LEU A 59 -2.11 -6.02 5.57
C LEU A 59 -1.27 -6.12 6.84
N GLN A 60 -0.23 -6.96 6.88
CA GLN A 60 0.58 -7.16 8.08
C GLN A 60 2.07 -7.06 7.74
N VAL A 61 2.92 -6.86 8.74
CA VAL A 61 4.38 -6.70 8.55
C VAL A 61 5.12 -7.53 9.58
N HIS A 62 6.10 -8.33 9.14
CA HIS A 62 6.92 -9.12 10.04
C HIS A 62 7.85 -8.20 10.86
N GLY A 63 7.97 -8.47 12.16
CA GLY A 63 8.68 -7.60 13.11
C GLY A 63 7.80 -6.50 13.73
N PHE A 64 6.53 -6.40 13.32
CA PHE A 64 5.56 -5.41 13.82
C PHE A 64 4.29 -6.11 14.29
N PRO A 65 4.32 -6.81 15.45
CA PRO A 65 3.18 -7.57 15.95
C PRO A 65 1.96 -6.68 16.18
N ASN A 66 0.77 -7.23 15.93
CA ASN A 66 -0.53 -6.56 16.08
C ASN A 66 -0.71 -5.28 15.23
N LEU A 67 0.22 -4.97 14.32
CA LEU A 67 0.07 -3.89 13.35
C LEU A 67 -0.68 -4.39 12.12
N PHE A 68 -1.74 -3.66 11.75
CA PHE A 68 -2.44 -3.85 10.49
C PHE A 68 -2.36 -2.58 9.63
N ILE A 69 -2.05 -2.77 8.35
CA ILE A 69 -2.01 -1.72 7.34
C ILE A 69 -3.30 -1.80 6.51
N SER A 70 -3.97 -0.66 6.34
CA SER A 70 -5.10 -0.52 5.41
C SER A 70 -4.71 0.50 4.34
N GLY A 71 -4.67 0.07 3.08
CA GLY A 71 -4.16 0.90 1.99
C GLY A 71 -4.43 0.30 0.61
N ILE A 72 -3.58 0.65 -0.34
CA ILE A 72 -3.67 0.20 -1.75
C ILE A 72 -2.35 -0.42 -2.26
N SER A 73 -1.32 -0.54 -1.42
CA SER A 73 -0.04 -1.11 -1.84
C SER A 73 0.03 -2.57 -1.41
N GLN A 74 0.60 -3.42 -2.26
CA GLN A 74 0.71 -4.87 -2.10
C GLN A 74 -0.62 -5.60 -1.90
N ASN A 75 -1.72 -5.02 -2.40
CA ASN A 75 -3.06 -5.60 -2.41
C ASN A 75 -3.71 -5.52 -3.81
N ALA A 76 -5.03 -5.34 -3.91
CA ALA A 76 -5.72 -5.16 -5.20
C ALA A 76 -5.31 -3.87 -5.96
N SER A 77 -4.60 -2.93 -5.31
CA SER A 77 -4.04 -1.71 -5.89
C SER A 77 -5.06 -0.70 -6.40
N LEU A 78 -4.66 0.16 -7.36
CA LEU A 78 -5.42 1.28 -7.92
C LEU A 78 -6.63 0.82 -8.75
N ILE A 79 -7.58 0.17 -8.10
CA ILE A 79 -8.87 -0.20 -8.70
C ILE A 79 -9.83 0.98 -8.71
N SER A 80 -10.74 0.99 -9.69
CA SER A 80 -11.78 2.02 -9.81
C SER A 80 -12.67 2.12 -8.57
N ASN A 81 -12.83 1.03 -7.82
CA ASN A 81 -13.56 1.02 -6.56
C ASN A 81 -12.65 0.80 -5.35
N VAL A 82 -11.95 1.85 -4.91
CA VAL A 82 -11.01 1.77 -3.77
C VAL A 82 -11.70 1.29 -2.48
N THR A 83 -13.01 1.51 -2.31
CA THR A 83 -13.73 1.04 -1.13
C THR A 83 -13.76 -0.49 -1.03
N SER A 84 -13.67 -1.22 -2.14
CA SER A 84 -13.53 -2.69 -2.11
C SER A 84 -12.23 -3.13 -1.43
N ASN A 85 -11.11 -2.41 -1.62
CA ASN A 85 -9.88 -2.69 -0.86
C ASN A 85 -10.11 -2.52 0.64
N LEU A 86 -10.83 -1.46 1.04
CA LEU A 86 -11.06 -1.15 2.45
C LEU A 86 -11.99 -2.16 3.12
N THR A 87 -13.07 -2.57 2.44
CA THR A 87 -13.98 -3.59 2.95
C THR A 87 -13.28 -4.94 3.09
N ASP A 88 -12.57 -5.38 2.05
CA ASP A 88 -11.85 -6.66 2.08
C ASP A 88 -10.76 -6.69 3.16
N ALA A 89 -10.02 -5.57 3.31
CA ALA A 89 -9.07 -5.41 4.40
C ALA A 89 -9.75 -5.46 5.78
N ALA A 90 -10.88 -4.76 5.96
CA ALA A 90 -11.61 -4.74 7.22
C ALA A 90 -12.12 -6.15 7.61
N ASP A 91 -12.73 -6.87 6.68
CA ASP A 91 -13.24 -8.23 6.90
C ASP A 91 -12.09 -9.19 7.23
N THR A 92 -10.96 -9.07 6.53
CA THR A 92 -9.77 -9.90 6.76
C THR A 92 -9.12 -9.61 8.11
N ILE A 93 -8.94 -8.34 8.47
CA ILE A 93 -8.40 -7.92 9.78
C ILE A 93 -9.33 -8.40 10.89
N ALA A 94 -10.65 -8.23 10.73
CA ALA A 94 -11.63 -8.70 11.71
C ALA A 94 -11.59 -10.22 11.90
N ALA A 95 -11.42 -11.00 10.82
CA ALA A 95 -11.29 -12.46 10.90
C ALA A 95 -10.02 -12.87 11.67
N VAL A 96 -8.88 -12.25 11.39
CA VAL A 96 -7.60 -12.52 12.06
C VAL A 96 -7.67 -12.15 13.55
N VAL A 97 -8.14 -10.95 13.87
CA VAL A 97 -8.30 -10.50 15.27
C VAL A 97 -9.31 -11.35 16.02
N GLY A 98 -10.42 -11.71 15.36
CA GLY A 98 -11.43 -12.61 15.93
C GLY A 98 -10.88 -13.99 16.26
N HIS A 99 -10.02 -14.54 15.40
CA HIS A 99 -9.34 -15.82 15.63
C HIS A 99 -8.40 -15.76 16.84
N ALA A 100 -7.55 -14.73 16.91
CA ALA A 100 -6.65 -14.51 18.04
C ALA A 100 -7.43 -14.35 19.36
N HIS A 101 -8.50 -13.55 19.34
CA HIS A 101 -9.35 -13.32 20.50
C HIS A 101 -10.03 -14.61 20.99
N ALA A 102 -10.55 -15.43 20.07
CA ALA A 102 -11.22 -16.69 20.43
C ALA A 102 -10.26 -17.71 21.08
N ARG A 103 -8.97 -17.63 20.75
CA ARG A 103 -7.92 -18.51 21.29
C ARG A 103 -7.24 -17.95 22.54
N GLY A 104 -7.43 -16.65 22.83
CA GLY A 104 -6.76 -15.96 23.92
C GLY A 104 -5.31 -15.60 23.61
N ASP A 105 -4.92 -15.58 22.34
CA ASP A 105 -3.59 -15.19 21.88
C ASP A 105 -3.46 -13.66 21.99
N ALA A 106 -2.34 -13.17 22.53
CA ALA A 106 -2.07 -11.75 22.74
C ALA A 106 -1.34 -11.09 21.57
N THR A 107 -0.71 -11.92 20.74
CA THR A 107 0.15 -11.50 19.63
C THR A 107 -0.29 -12.19 18.35
N VAL A 108 -0.39 -11.40 17.29
CA VAL A 108 -0.58 -11.86 15.92
C VAL A 108 0.52 -11.24 15.06
N GLU A 109 1.24 -12.07 14.33
CA GLU A 109 2.35 -11.62 13.49
C GLU A 109 2.59 -12.57 12.31
N PRO A 110 2.77 -12.06 11.08
CA PRO A 110 3.16 -12.92 9.97
C PRO A 110 4.59 -13.45 10.18
N THR A 111 4.87 -14.66 9.70
CA THR A 111 6.23 -15.16 9.68
C THR A 111 7.06 -14.42 8.63
N ALA A 112 8.39 -14.40 8.81
CA ALA A 112 9.29 -13.78 7.85
C ALA A 112 9.19 -14.43 6.47
N GLU A 113 8.97 -15.74 6.44
CA GLU A 113 8.83 -16.54 5.22
C GLU A 113 7.54 -16.17 4.47
N ALA A 114 6.44 -15.95 5.20
CA ALA A 114 5.16 -15.58 4.60
C ALA A 114 5.21 -14.17 3.99
N GLU A 115 5.81 -13.20 4.69
CA GLU A 115 6.09 -11.88 4.13
C GLU A 115 6.98 -11.97 2.88
N GLN A 116 8.09 -12.71 2.96
CA GLN A 116 9.02 -12.83 1.84
C GLN A 116 8.35 -13.48 0.62
N ALA A 117 7.56 -14.53 0.81
CA ALA A 117 6.82 -15.17 -0.28
C ALA A 117 5.81 -14.21 -0.94
N TRP A 118 5.15 -13.35 -0.16
CA TRP A 118 4.29 -12.31 -0.69
C TRP A 118 5.07 -11.26 -1.48
N VAL A 119 6.18 -10.76 -0.93
CA VAL A 119 7.07 -9.81 -1.61
C VAL A 119 7.57 -10.37 -2.94
N ASP A 120 8.00 -11.63 -2.96
CA ASP A 120 8.46 -12.30 -4.18
C ASP A 120 7.34 -12.39 -5.22
N ARG A 121 6.11 -12.71 -4.80
CA ARG A 121 4.93 -12.70 -5.66
C ARG A 121 4.70 -11.30 -6.25
N ILE A 122 4.67 -10.24 -5.43
CA ILE A 122 4.49 -8.86 -5.90
C ILE A 122 5.60 -8.45 -6.87
N ALA A 123 6.85 -8.87 -6.63
CA ALA A 123 7.99 -8.56 -7.49
C ALA A 123 7.89 -9.15 -8.91
N THR A 124 7.09 -10.20 -9.11
CA THR A 124 6.79 -10.75 -10.45
C THR A 124 5.86 -9.85 -11.28
N GLY A 125 5.14 -8.94 -10.62
CA GLY A 125 4.31 -7.93 -11.26
C GLY A 125 5.09 -6.65 -11.62
N GLY A 126 4.40 -5.73 -12.30
CA GLY A 126 4.86 -4.35 -12.49
C GLY A 126 4.34 -3.44 -11.37
N ALA A 127 5.02 -2.31 -11.13
CA ALA A 127 4.62 -1.38 -10.07
C ALA A 127 3.17 -0.92 -10.17
N ARG A 128 2.64 -0.83 -11.40
CA ARG A 128 1.32 -0.22 -11.66
C ARG A 128 0.50 -0.95 -12.72
N GLY A 129 0.87 -2.21 -13.00
CA GLY A 129 0.20 -3.04 -14.00
C GLY A 129 -0.02 -2.30 -15.33
N PRO A 130 -1.24 -2.27 -15.88
CA PRO A 130 -1.54 -1.60 -17.16
C PRO A 130 -1.41 -0.07 -17.10
N PHE A 131 -1.33 0.55 -15.92
CA PHE A 131 -1.18 2.00 -15.75
C PHE A 131 0.28 2.48 -15.87
N ALA A 132 1.24 1.56 -15.95
CA ALA A 132 2.65 1.87 -16.24
C ALA A 132 2.92 2.09 -17.74
N ASN A 133 1.87 2.27 -18.56
CA ASN A 133 2.02 2.44 -20.00
C ASN A 133 2.87 3.70 -20.31
N PRO A 134 4.03 3.56 -20.98
CA PRO A 134 4.88 4.69 -21.34
C PRO A 134 4.24 5.63 -22.37
N ASP A 135 3.20 5.19 -23.08
CA ASP A 135 2.44 6.02 -24.01
C ASP A 135 1.46 6.97 -23.31
N CYS A 136 1.20 6.77 -22.01
CA CYS A 136 0.39 7.69 -21.23
C CYS A 136 1.15 8.99 -20.96
N THR A 137 0.45 10.14 -21.07
CA THR A 137 0.99 11.42 -20.60
C THR A 137 1.39 11.34 -19.13
N PRO A 138 2.44 12.07 -18.69
CA PRO A 138 2.85 12.10 -17.29
C PRO A 138 1.69 12.38 -16.33
N GLY A 139 1.61 11.58 -15.27
CA GLY A 139 0.73 11.83 -14.15
C GLY A 139 0.95 10.86 -13.00
N TYR A 140 0.14 11.00 -11.96
CA TYR A 140 0.29 10.18 -10.75
C TYR A 140 0.10 8.68 -10.99
N TYR A 141 -0.50 8.26 -12.12
CA TYR A 141 -0.63 6.84 -12.52
C TYR A 141 0.66 6.23 -13.05
N ASN A 142 1.57 6.99 -13.65
CA ASN A 142 2.83 6.48 -14.22
C ASN A 142 4.07 7.19 -13.65
N ASN A 143 3.97 7.68 -12.42
CA ASN A 143 5.05 8.35 -11.68
C ASN A 143 5.60 9.58 -12.43
N GLU A 144 4.72 10.37 -13.04
CA GLU A 144 5.10 11.51 -13.88
C GLU A 144 5.98 11.09 -15.07
N GLY A 145 5.76 9.88 -15.62
CA GLY A 145 6.54 9.29 -16.70
C GLY A 145 7.96 8.86 -16.31
N ARG A 146 8.30 8.87 -15.01
CA ARG A 146 9.63 8.44 -14.53
C ARG A 146 9.76 6.91 -14.57
N PRO A 147 10.97 6.39 -14.86
CA PRO A 147 11.20 4.95 -14.89
C PRO A 147 10.91 4.29 -13.54
N GLU A 148 10.43 3.06 -13.60
CA GLU A 148 10.20 2.24 -12.40
C GLU A 148 11.52 1.81 -11.76
N ASP A 149 11.66 2.06 -10.46
CA ASP A 149 12.69 1.44 -9.62
C ASP A 149 12.07 0.33 -8.74
N LEU A 150 12.91 -0.37 -7.99
CA LEU A 150 12.47 -1.45 -7.11
C LEU A 150 11.46 -0.94 -6.07
N ARG A 151 11.68 0.27 -5.55
CA ARG A 151 10.81 0.91 -4.56
C ARG A 151 9.41 1.16 -5.11
N ALA A 152 9.30 1.66 -6.34
CA ALA A 152 8.04 1.82 -7.05
C ALA A 152 7.37 0.47 -7.26
N ARG A 153 8.13 -0.57 -7.66
CA ARG A 153 7.61 -1.93 -7.85
C ARG A 153 6.99 -2.51 -6.59
N MET A 154 7.64 -2.30 -5.45
CA MET A 154 7.15 -2.75 -4.15
C MET A 154 5.88 -2.02 -3.69
N GLY A 155 5.52 -0.88 -4.30
CA GLY A 155 4.25 -0.19 -4.08
C GLY A 155 3.07 -0.73 -4.90
N GLY A 156 3.31 -1.69 -5.79
CA GLY A 156 2.33 -2.26 -6.71
C GLY A 156 1.36 -3.26 -6.08
N GLY A 157 0.45 -3.78 -6.89
CA GLY A 157 -0.56 -4.76 -6.48
C GLY A 157 -0.23 -6.19 -6.83
N ASP A 158 -1.18 -7.08 -6.53
CA ASP A 158 -1.12 -8.48 -6.95
C ASP A 158 -0.94 -8.60 -8.48
N PRO A 159 0.01 -9.41 -8.97
CA PRO A 159 0.28 -9.56 -10.41
C PRO A 159 -0.89 -10.18 -11.20
N GLY A 160 -1.77 -10.94 -10.53
CA GLY A 160 -3.00 -11.48 -11.11
C GLY A 160 -4.13 -10.43 -11.22
N GLY A 161 -3.90 -9.22 -10.74
CA GLY A 161 -4.89 -8.15 -10.69
C GLY A 161 -5.87 -8.31 -9.52
N PRO A 162 -6.85 -7.39 -9.43
CA PRO A 162 -7.64 -7.23 -8.21
C PRO A 162 -8.58 -8.41 -7.92
N LEU A 163 -9.16 -9.02 -8.96
CA LEU A 163 -10.04 -10.18 -8.75
C LEU A 163 -9.26 -11.39 -8.25
N ALA A 164 -8.03 -11.58 -8.72
CA ALA A 164 -7.15 -12.65 -8.23
C ALA A 164 -6.73 -12.39 -6.77
N TYR A 165 -6.42 -11.14 -6.42
CA TYR A 165 -6.16 -10.73 -5.04
C TYR A 165 -7.35 -11.04 -4.13
N PHE A 166 -8.56 -10.54 -4.45
CA PHE A 166 -9.72 -10.74 -3.59
C PHE A 166 -10.08 -12.22 -3.44
N ALA A 167 -10.00 -13.01 -4.52
CA ALA A 167 -10.22 -14.45 -4.45
C ALA A 167 -9.18 -15.17 -3.57
N HIS A 168 -7.91 -14.76 -3.67
CA HIS A 168 -6.83 -15.31 -2.82
C HIS A 168 -7.04 -14.98 -1.34
N ILE A 169 -7.36 -13.73 -1.02
CA ILE A 169 -7.59 -13.30 0.37
C ILE A 169 -8.87 -13.91 0.95
N GLU A 170 -9.95 -13.99 0.19
CA GLU A 170 -11.18 -14.68 0.58
C GLU A 170 -10.89 -16.15 0.93
N ALA A 171 -10.22 -16.87 0.04
CA ALA A 171 -9.87 -18.28 0.27
C ALA A 171 -8.96 -18.44 1.50
N TRP A 172 -7.98 -17.56 1.66
CA TRP A 172 -7.07 -17.59 2.81
C TRP A 172 -7.79 -17.30 4.13
N ARG A 173 -8.58 -16.21 4.22
CA ARG A 173 -9.26 -15.82 5.48
C ARG A 173 -10.37 -16.79 5.87
N THR A 174 -11.00 -17.46 4.89
CA THR A 174 -12.08 -18.43 5.14
C THR A 174 -11.56 -19.86 5.37
N SER A 175 -10.27 -20.12 5.16
CA SER A 175 -9.66 -21.43 5.47
C SER A 175 -9.72 -21.78 6.95
N GLY A 176 -9.65 -20.78 7.83
CA GLY A 176 -9.58 -20.95 9.29
C GLY A 176 -8.19 -21.27 9.84
N ASP A 177 -7.22 -21.59 8.97
CA ASP A 177 -5.86 -21.96 9.35
C ASP A 177 -4.91 -20.75 9.46
N PHE A 178 -5.24 -19.66 8.75
CA PHE A 178 -4.44 -18.43 8.70
C PHE A 178 -2.95 -18.69 8.41
N GLU A 179 -2.68 -19.58 7.45
CA GLU A 179 -1.33 -20.00 7.08
C GLU A 179 -0.39 -18.80 6.88
N GLY A 180 0.81 -18.90 7.45
CA GLY A 180 1.81 -17.83 7.43
C GLY A 180 1.69 -16.80 8.57
N VAL A 181 0.72 -16.95 9.48
CA VAL A 181 0.55 -16.09 10.65
C VAL A 181 0.75 -16.89 11.93
N ALA A 182 1.59 -16.37 12.83
CA ALA A 182 1.76 -16.89 14.18
C ALA A 182 0.80 -16.20 15.14
N PHE A 183 0.17 -16.99 16.00
CA PHE A 183 -0.69 -16.55 17.09
C PHE A 183 -0.10 -17.05 18.41
N THR A 184 0.22 -16.14 19.34
CA THR A 184 0.89 -16.46 20.62
C THR A 184 0.44 -15.60 21.79
#